data_AF-A0A7K6RK13-F1
#
_entry.id   AF-A0A7K6RK13-F1
#
_cell.length_a   1.000
_cell.length_b   1.000
_cell.length_c   1.000
_cell.angle_alpha   90.00
_cell.angle_beta   90.00
_cell.angle_gamma   90.00
#
_symmetry.space_group_name_H-M   'P 1'
#
loop_
_entity.id
_entity.type
_entity.pdbx_description
1 polymer ?
#
loop_
_entity_poly.entity_id
_entity_poly.type
_entity_poly.pdbx_seq_one_letter_code
_entity_poly.pdbx_strand_id
1 'polypeptide(L)'
;MAALVLRPGCRLDGPALYRHVEQLLPPYARPRFLRLQERLAMTETFKQQKVRLAQEGCDPACVPDPLFLLDEATKAYVPLGPTRWQGVLDGHLRI
;
A
#
# COMPACT_ATOMS: atom_id res chain seq x y z
N MET A 1 -1.82 -6.95 -0.25
CA MET A 1 -0.90 -5.79 -0.36
C MET A 1 -0.48 -5.64 -1.81
N ALA A 2 -0.42 -4.42 -2.34
CA ALA A 2 0.12 -4.13 -3.66
C ALA A 2 1.34 -3.20 -3.55
N ALA A 3 2.33 -3.39 -4.40
CA ALA A 3 3.50 -2.51 -4.51
C ALA A 3 3.38 -1.69 -5.81
N LEU A 4 3.62 -0.39 -5.72
CA LEU A 4 3.49 0.56 -6.82
C LEU A 4 4.81 1.30 -6.99
N VAL A 5 5.15 1.61 -8.23
CA VAL A 5 6.24 2.53 -8.56
C VAL A 5 5.65 3.65 -9.40
N LEU A 6 5.82 4.89 -8.93
CA LEU A 6 5.36 6.06 -9.65
C LEU A 6 6.37 6.45 -10.71
N ARG A 7 5.86 7.04 -11.80
CA ARG A 7 6.73 7.70 -12.77
C ARG A 7 7.45 8.88 -12.11
N PRO A 8 8.69 9.21 -12.52
CA PRO A 8 9.43 10.35 -12.00
C PRO A 8 8.60 11.63 -12.06
N GLY A 9 8.56 12.39 -10.96
CA GLY A 9 7.81 13.64 -10.85
C GLY A 9 6.31 13.49 -10.56
N CYS A 10 5.76 12.27 -10.54
CA CYS A 10 4.38 12.03 -10.15
C CYS A 10 4.26 11.78 -8.64
N ARG A 11 3.16 12.25 -8.04
CA ARG A 11 2.77 11.94 -6.66
C ARG A 11 1.53 11.03 -6.67
N LEU A 12 1.37 10.24 -5.62
CA LEU A 12 0.18 9.40 -5.46
C LEU A 12 -1.01 10.29 -5.09
N ASP A 13 -2.04 10.27 -5.92
CA ASP A 13 -3.35 10.84 -5.59
C ASP A 13 -4.24 9.73 -5.01
N GLY A 14 -4.39 9.74 -3.68
CA GLY A 14 -5.13 8.73 -2.94
C GLY A 14 -6.60 8.61 -3.36
N PRO A 15 -7.37 9.71 -3.40
CA PRO A 15 -8.75 9.72 -3.89
C PRO A 15 -8.89 9.26 -5.35
N ALA A 16 -8.01 9.71 -6.25
CA ALA A 16 -8.08 9.31 -7.65
C ALA A 16 -7.81 7.81 -7.83
N LEU A 17 -6.81 7.27 -7.11
CA LEU A 17 -6.51 5.85 -7.14
C LEU A 17 -7.65 5.01 -6.53
N TYR A 18 -8.26 5.49 -5.43
CA TYR A 18 -9.42 4.83 -4.84
C TYR A 18 -10.55 4.66 -5.86
N ARG A 19 -10.93 5.76 -6.54
CA ARG A 19 -11.99 5.71 -7.57
C ARG A 19 -11.65 4.74 -8.69
N HIS A 20 -10.40 4.74 -9.14
CA HIS A 20 -9.95 3.84 -10.19
C HIS A 20 -10.05 2.37 -9.77
N VAL A 21 -9.60 2.05 -8.55
CA VAL A 21 -9.70 0.70 -7.97
C VAL A 21 -11.16 0.30 -7.73
N GLU A 22 -11.99 1.20 -7.20
CA GLU A 22 -13.40 0.94 -6.93
C GLU A 22 -14.18 0.60 -8.21
N GLN A 23 -13.90 1.33 -9.30
CA GLN A 23 -14.55 1.15 -10.60
C GLN A 23 -14.13 -0.14 -11.31
N LEU A 24 -12.88 -0.55 -11.15
CA LEU A 24 -12.31 -1.68 -11.90
C LEU A 24 -12.27 -2.98 -11.10
N LEU A 25 -12.35 -2.92 -9.77
CA LEU A 25 -12.18 -4.07 -8.90
C LEU A 25 -13.34 -4.23 -7.91
N PRO A 26 -13.89 -5.45 -7.78
CA PRO A 26 -14.84 -5.77 -6.72
C PRO A 26 -14.18 -5.64 -5.34
N PRO A 27 -14.95 -5.41 -4.25
CA PRO A 27 -14.40 -5.11 -2.92
C PRO A 27 -13.28 -6.06 -2.44
N TYR A 28 -13.42 -7.36 -2.69
CA TYR A 28 -12.45 -8.37 -2.27
C TYR A 28 -11.11 -8.32 -3.04
N ALA A 29 -11.08 -7.71 -4.23
CA ALA A 29 -9.88 -7.59 -5.06
C ALA A 29 -9.14 -6.27 -4.82
N ARG A 30 -9.72 -5.36 -4.01
CA ARG A 30 -9.14 -4.04 -3.75
C ARG A 30 -7.93 -4.18 -2.82
N PRO A 31 -6.74 -3.70 -3.20
CA PRO A 31 -5.59 -3.74 -2.32
C PRO A 31 -5.84 -2.87 -1.08
N ARG A 32 -5.89 -3.48 0.10
CA ARG A 32 -6.08 -2.76 1.38
C ARG A 32 -4.84 -2.00 1.84
N PHE A 33 -3.66 -2.49 1.44
CA PHE A 33 -2.38 -1.86 1.69
C PHE A 33 -1.64 -1.63 0.39
N LEU A 34 -1.09 -0.43 0.22
CA LEU A 34 -0.19 -0.08 -0.86
C LEU A 34 1.19 0.26 -0.30
N ARG A 35 2.23 -0.14 -1.02
CA ARG A 35 3.61 0.26 -0.78
C ARG A 35 4.14 0.99 -1.99
N LEU A 36 4.57 2.23 -1.80
CA LEU A 36 5.17 3.04 -2.85
C LEU A 36 6.69 2.84 -2.83
N GLN A 37 7.25 2.25 -3.87
CA GLN A 37 8.68 2.02 -4.00
C GLN A 37 9.27 2.98 -5.03
N GLU A 38 10.51 3.42 -4.84
CA GLU A 38 11.22 4.24 -5.83
C GLU A 38 11.57 3.45 -7.10
N ARG A 39 11.84 2.15 -6.93
CA ARG A 39 12.18 1.23 -8.02
C ARG A 39 11.57 -0.12 -7.71
N LEU A 40 11.09 -0.80 -8.76
CA LEU A 40 10.75 -2.22 -8.63
C LEU A 40 12.07 -2.92 -8.33
N ALA A 41 12.16 -3.61 -7.19
CA ALA A 41 13.35 -4.38 -6.84
C ALA A 41 13.53 -5.53 -7.85
N MET A 42 14.20 -5.24 -8.97
CA MET A 42 14.76 -6.24 -9.86
C MET A 42 16.05 -6.73 -9.23
N THR A 43 16.05 -7.97 -8.75
CA THR A 43 17.29 -8.68 -8.50
C THR A 43 17.85 -9.15 -9.86
N GLU A 44 19.18 -9.32 -9.96
CA GLU A 44 19.89 -9.76 -11.17
C GLU A 44 19.40 -11.11 -11.77
N THR A 45 18.48 -11.80 -11.10
CA THR A 45 17.86 -13.05 -11.56
C THR A 45 16.38 -12.92 -11.93
N PHE A 46 15.84 -11.71 -12.10
CA PHE A 46 14.45 -11.44 -12.50
C PHE A 46 13.37 -12.10 -11.59
N LYS A 47 13.75 -12.56 -10.38
CA LYS A 47 12.81 -13.14 -9.42
C LYS A 47 12.38 -12.08 -8.41
N GLN A 48 11.08 -11.80 -8.38
CA GLN A 48 10.46 -11.00 -7.33
C GLN A 48 10.73 -11.68 -5.97
N GLN A 49 11.33 -10.97 -5.02
CA GLN A 49 11.47 -11.44 -3.64
C GLN A 49 10.11 -11.38 -2.91
N LYS A 50 9.13 -12.15 -3.41
CA LYS A 50 7.78 -12.28 -2.81
C LYS A 50 7.84 -12.66 -1.33
N VAL A 51 8.81 -13.49 -0.95
CA VAL A 51 8.97 -13.97 0.43
C VAL A 51 9.38 -12.84 1.36
N ARG A 52 10.34 -12.00 0.96
CA ARG A 52 10.80 -10.87 1.77
C ARG A 52 9.73 -9.80 1.90
N LEU A 53 9.02 -9.47 0.81
CA LEU A 53 7.91 -8.52 0.84
C LEU A 53 6.72 -9.01 1.68
N ALA A 54 6.46 -10.33 1.70
CA ALA A 54 5.46 -10.93 2.57
C ALA A 54 5.88 -10.95 4.05
N GLN A 55 7.19 -11.16 4.32
CA GLN A 55 7.75 -11.15 5.67
C GLN A 55 7.87 -9.74 6.27
N GLU A 56 8.23 -8.74 5.45
CA GLU A 56 8.28 -7.33 5.87
C GLU A 56 6.90 -6.77 6.21
N GLY A 57 5.83 -7.38 5.68
CA GLY A 57 4.46 -7.02 6.00
C GLY A 57 4.12 -5.58 5.61
N CYS A 58 3.31 -4.92 6.43
CA CYS A 58 2.89 -3.53 6.25
C CYS A 58 3.26 -2.66 7.45
N ASP A 59 4.32 -3.03 8.17
CA ASP A 59 4.75 -2.31 9.36
C ASP A 59 5.56 -1.05 8.94
N PRO A 60 5.07 0.16 9.22
CA PRO A 60 5.79 1.40 8.94
C PRO A 60 7.10 1.54 9.75
N ALA A 61 7.31 0.75 10.80
CA ALA A 61 8.58 0.70 11.52
C ALA A 61 9.63 -0.19 10.82
N CYS A 62 9.18 -1.23 10.10
CA CYS A 62 10.07 -2.17 9.41
C CYS A 62 10.32 -1.77 7.94
N VAL A 63 9.37 -1.05 7.32
CA VAL A 63 9.41 -0.69 5.90
C VAL A 63 9.76 0.80 5.75
N PRO A 64 10.90 1.14 5.11
CA PRO A 64 11.28 2.54 4.88
C PRO A 64 10.46 3.20 3.74
N ASP A 65 9.80 2.39 2.91
CA ASP A 65 8.99 2.86 1.80
C ASP A 65 7.66 3.46 2.30
N PRO A 66 7.14 4.53 1.67
CA PRO A 66 5.83 5.08 2.02
C PRO A 66 4.71 4.04 1.86
N LEU A 67 4.03 3.76 2.96
CA LEU A 67 2.87 2.87 3.01
C LEU A 67 1.56 3.66 2.99
N PHE A 68 0.53 3.09 2.36
CA PHE A 68 -0.81 3.66 2.34
C PHE A 68 -1.85 2.58 2.67
N LEU A 69 -2.91 3.00 3.33
CA LEU A 69 -4.06 2.20 3.70
C LEU A 69 -5.28 2.60 2.86
N LEU A 70 -6.07 1.61 2.43
CA LEU A 70 -7.39 1.86 1.87
C LEU A 70 -8.34 2.29 3.00
N ASP A 71 -8.76 3.54 2.96
CA ASP A 71 -9.76 4.07 3.88
C ASP A 71 -11.09 4.26 3.13
N GLU A 72 -12.06 3.40 3.45
CA GLU A 72 -13.39 3.45 2.85
C GLU A 72 -14.26 4.58 3.41
N ALA A 73 -13.95 5.10 4.60
CA ALA A 73 -14.67 6.23 5.17
C ALA A 73 -14.29 7.53 4.45
N THR A 74 -13.01 7.73 4.16
CA THR A 74 -12.53 8.90 3.40
C THR A 74 -12.49 8.67 1.88
N LYS A 75 -12.78 7.44 1.42
CA LYS A 75 -12.73 7.02 0.01
C LYS A 75 -11.41 7.38 -0.65
N ALA A 76 -10.31 7.10 0.05
CA ALA A 76 -8.97 7.46 -0.39
C ALA A 76 -7.93 6.44 0.10
N TYR A 77 -6.81 6.37 -0.61
CA TYR A 77 -5.59 5.79 -0.05
C TYR A 77 -4.88 6.83 0.81
N VAL A 78 -4.79 6.55 2.11
CA VAL A 78 -4.24 7.47 3.10
C VAL A 78 -2.90 6.97 3.64
N PRO A 79 -1.91 7.85 3.94
CA PRO A 79 -0.62 7.42 4.46
C PRO A 79 -0.76 6.57 5.73
N LEU A 80 -0.12 5.40 5.76
CA LEU A 80 -0.08 4.51 6.91
C LEU A 80 1.09 4.92 7.80
N GLY A 81 0.82 5.90 8.68
CA GLY A 81 1.75 6.29 9.73
C GLY A 81 1.63 5.39 10.97
N PRO A 82 2.52 5.57 11.97
CA PRO A 82 2.55 4.76 13.20
C PRO A 82 1.21 4.73 13.94
N THR A 83 0.52 5.86 14.04
CA THR A 83 -0.79 5.96 14.72
C THR A 83 -1.88 5.14 14.04
N ARG A 84 -1.93 5.14 12.70
CA ARG A 84 -2.91 4.35 11.94
C ARG A 84 -2.54 2.88 11.95
N TRP A 85 -1.25 2.55 11.91
CA TRP A 85 -0.79 1.17 12.08
C TRP A 85 -1.19 0.60 13.44
N GLN A 86 -1.02 1.38 14.50
CA GLN A 86 -1.47 0.99 15.84
C GLN A 86 -2.99 0.78 15.89
N GLY A 87 -3.78 1.67 15.29
CA GLY A 87 -5.24 1.47 15.17
C GLY A 87 -5.65 0.23 14.36
N VAL A 88 -4.82 -0.22 13.41
CA VAL A 88 -5.01 -1.50 12.70
C VAL A 88 -4.70 -2.69 13.62
N LEU A 89 -3.60 -2.62 14.38
CA LEU A 89 -3.22 -3.66 15.35
C LEU A 89 -4.24 -3.81 16.47
N ASP A 90 -4.78 -2.69 16.95
CA ASP A 90 -5.79 -2.64 18.01
C ASP A 90 -7.20 -3.05 17.50
N GLY A 91 -7.35 -3.28 16.19
CA GLY A 91 -8.63 -3.66 15.56
C GLY A 91 -9.64 -2.52 15.44
N HIS A 92 -9.25 -1.28 15.74
CA HIS A 92 -10.10 -0.10 15.59
C HIS A 92 -10.30 0.30 14.11
N LEU A 93 -9.31 0.00 13.26
CA LEU A 93 -9.39 0.19 11.81
C LEU A 93 -9.78 -1.13 11.13
N ARG A 94 -10.99 -1.17 10.59
CA ARG A 94 -11.52 -2.35 9.90
C ARG A 94 -10.91 -2.45 8.49
N ILE A 95 -9.96 -3.37 8.34
CA ILE A 95 -9.29 -3.73 7.08
C ILE A 95 -9.88 -4.96 6.42
#